data_AF-A0AAW2XZY3-F1
#
_entry.id   AF-A0AAW2XZY3-F1
#
_cell.length_a   1.000
_cell.length_b   1.000
_cell.length_c   1.000
_cell.angle_alpha   90.00
_cell.angle_beta   90.00
_cell.angle_gamma   90.00
#
_symmetry.space_group_name_H-M   'P 1'
#
loop_
_entity.id
_entity.type
_entity.pdbx_description
1 polymer ?
#
loop_
_entity_poly.entity_id
_entity_poly.type
_entity_poly.pdbx_seq_one_letter_code
_entity_poly.pdbx_strand_id
1 'polypeptide(L)'
;MPKPEPKEEAPITVQPVEELITLELIPGDPGKVTKIGSKMKEDVRDQVIDCLRKNKDIFAWTPQDLEGIDPGVITHHLNLDPTIRPVKQKKRHFGPEKIKIIQGEVKQLLTAEHVKEIQFPEWLSNIVLVSKPGEK
;
A
#
# COMPACT_ATOMS: atom_id res chain seq x y z
N MET A 1 -1.61 37.85 -24.71
CA MET A 1 -0.77 37.55 -23.53
C MET A 1 -0.72 36.02 -23.37
N PRO A 2 0.47 35.40 -23.33
CA PRO A 2 0.57 33.96 -23.05
C PRO A 2 0.26 33.69 -21.58
N LYS A 3 -0.53 32.64 -21.33
CA LYS A 3 -0.86 32.15 -19.97
C LYS A 3 0.44 31.67 -19.28
N PRO A 4 0.64 31.94 -17.98
CA PRO A 4 1.74 31.33 -17.25
C PRO A 4 1.50 29.82 -17.14
N GLU A 5 2.52 29.04 -17.48
CA GLU A 5 2.53 27.59 -17.33
C GLU A 5 2.44 27.20 -15.83
N PRO A 6 1.77 26.09 -15.48
CA PRO A 6 1.73 25.62 -14.11
C PRO A 6 3.14 25.20 -13.69
N LYS A 7 3.64 25.78 -12.60
CA LYS A 7 4.90 25.33 -11.99
C LYS A 7 4.67 23.93 -11.43
N GLU A 8 5.35 22.95 -12.03
CA GLU A 8 5.46 21.60 -11.50
C GLU A 8 6.24 21.69 -10.18
N GLU A 9 5.54 21.68 -9.05
CA GLU A 9 6.17 21.60 -7.73
C GLU A 9 6.87 20.24 -7.61
N ALA A 10 8.19 20.29 -7.46
CA ALA A 10 9.01 19.11 -7.29
C ALA A 10 8.50 18.25 -6.11
N PRO A 11 8.52 16.91 -6.21
CA PRO A 11 8.09 16.05 -5.12
C PRO A 11 8.90 16.36 -3.86
N ILE A 12 8.21 16.57 -2.74
CA ILE A 12 8.84 16.75 -1.43
C ILE A 12 9.51 15.43 -1.05
N THR A 13 10.80 15.32 -1.30
CA THR A 13 11.62 14.21 -0.80
C THR A 13 11.97 14.49 0.65
N VAL A 14 11.24 13.88 1.58
CA VAL A 14 11.59 13.89 3.01
C VAL A 14 12.84 13.04 3.19
N GLN A 15 13.98 13.69 3.35
CA GLN A 15 15.23 12.99 3.68
C GLN A 15 15.24 12.67 5.19
N PRO A 16 15.74 11.49 5.60
CA PRO A 16 15.89 11.15 7.01
C PRO A 16 16.70 12.23 7.73
N VAL A 17 16.20 12.69 8.88
CA VAL A 17 16.87 13.69 9.75
C VAL A 17 18.18 13.13 10.34
N GLU A 18 18.31 11.81 10.35
CA GLU A 18 19.48 11.07 10.81
C GLU A 18 19.72 9.82 9.97
N GLU A 19 20.95 9.31 10.03
CA GLU A 19 21.28 8.02 9.45
C GLU A 19 20.48 6.90 10.15
N LEU A 20 20.06 5.91 9.38
CA LEU A 20 19.26 4.80 9.87
C LEU A 20 20.07 3.51 9.88
N ILE A 21 19.94 2.72 10.93
CA ILE A 21 20.51 1.39 11.07
C ILE A 21 19.47 0.35 10.66
N THR A 22 19.80 -0.51 9.71
CA THR A 22 18.97 -1.65 9.31
C THR A 22 19.12 -2.78 10.34
N LEU A 23 17.99 -3.35 10.76
CA LEU A 23 17.92 -4.43 11.72
C LEU A 23 17.07 -5.59 11.18
N GLU A 24 17.56 -6.81 11.35
CA GLU A 24 16.78 -8.03 11.16
C GLU A 24 15.88 -8.27 12.38
N LEU A 25 14.57 -8.22 12.16
CA LEU A 25 13.58 -8.49 13.20
C LEU A 25 13.35 -9.99 13.41
N ILE A 26 13.57 -10.80 12.37
CA ILE A 26 13.52 -12.26 12.47
C ILE A 26 14.89 -12.82 12.12
N PRO A 27 15.60 -13.45 13.08
CA PRO A 27 16.90 -14.07 12.80
C PRO A 27 16.78 -15.09 11.66
N GLY A 28 17.56 -14.90 10.60
CA GLY A 28 17.60 -15.81 9.45
C GLY A 28 16.62 -15.50 8.32
N ASP A 29 15.82 -14.42 8.42
CA ASP A 29 14.94 -13.97 7.33
C ASP A 29 15.39 -12.59 6.81
N PRO A 30 16.18 -12.53 5.71
CA PRO A 30 16.69 -11.27 5.17
C PRO A 30 15.60 -10.37 4.58
N GLY A 31 14.37 -10.89 4.38
CA GLY A 31 13.24 -10.10 3.92
C GLY A 31 12.56 -9.29 5.02
N LYS A 32 12.81 -9.61 6.30
CA LYS A 32 12.08 -9.06 7.45
C LYS A 32 12.95 -8.10 8.26
N VAL A 33 13.27 -6.98 7.62
CA VAL A 33 14.11 -5.93 8.18
C VAL A 33 13.33 -4.65 8.49
N THR A 34 13.77 -3.92 9.50
CA THR A 34 13.30 -2.55 9.79
C THR A 34 14.47 -1.60 9.96
N LYS A 35 14.20 -0.29 9.98
CA LYS A 35 15.20 0.76 10.14
C LYS A 35 14.94 1.53 11.43
N ILE A 36 15.98 1.74 12.23
CA ILE A 36 15.93 2.57 13.45
C ILE A 36 16.95 3.69 13.39
N GLY A 37 16.76 4.75 14.19
CA GLY A 37 17.68 5.88 14.29
C GLY A 37 19.08 5.49 14.76
N SER A 38 20.13 6.05 14.13
CA SER A 38 21.52 5.76 14.51
C SER A 38 21.97 6.48 15.79
N LYS A 39 21.30 7.57 16.19
CA LYS A 39 21.72 8.44 17.30
C LYS A 39 21.12 8.08 18.65
N MET A 40 20.56 6.88 18.79
CA MET A 40 20.00 6.39 20.05
C MET A 40 21.11 5.96 21.01
N LYS A 41 20.91 6.16 22.32
CA LYS A 41 21.78 5.57 23.35
C LYS A 41 21.66 4.04 23.31
N GLU A 42 22.74 3.34 23.63
CA GLU A 42 22.82 1.87 23.54
C GLU A 42 21.72 1.18 24.36
N ASP A 43 21.47 1.64 25.58
CA ASP A 43 20.44 1.11 26.48
C ASP A 43 19.03 1.22 25.89
N VAL A 44 18.69 2.37 25.31
CA VAL A 44 17.40 2.60 24.66
C VAL A 44 17.30 1.81 23.36
N ARG A 45 18.38 1.76 22.59
CA ARG A 45 18.45 1.02 21.34
C ARG A 45 18.14 -0.45 21.55
N ASP A 46 18.75 -1.08 22.54
CA ASP A 46 18.53 -2.50 22.84
C ASP A 46 17.08 -2.76 23.28
N GLN A 47 16.51 -1.87 24.12
CA GLN A 47 15.10 -1.95 24.51
C GLN A 47 14.15 -1.85 23.31
N VAL A 48 14.45 -0.95 22.36
CA VAL A 48 13.67 -0.81 21.13
C VAL A 48 13.78 -2.06 20.26
N ILE A 49 14.99 -2.60 20.08
CA ILE A 49 15.22 -3.83 19.32
C ILE A 49 14.43 -4.99 19.92
N ASP A 50 14.52 -5.17 21.23
CA ASP A 50 13.80 -6.23 21.94
C ASP A 50 12.28 -6.06 21.81
N CYS A 51 11.77 -4.84 21.92
CA CYS A 51 10.36 -4.54 21.71
C CYS A 51 9.92 -4.89 20.29
N LEU A 52 10.66 -4.46 19.27
CA LEU A 52 10.33 -4.71 17.86
C LEU A 52 10.37 -6.21 17.53
N ARG A 53 11.34 -6.96 18.09
CA ARG A 53 11.43 -8.41 17.91
C ARG A 53 10.32 -9.17 18.63
N LYS A 54 9.92 -8.72 19.82
CA LYS A 54 8.80 -9.30 20.58
C LYS A 54 7.47 -9.12 19.85
N ASN A 55 7.30 -8.00 19.14
CA ASN A 55 6.08 -7.67 18.39
C ASN A 55 6.28 -7.82 16.87
N LYS A 56 7.10 -8.77 16.42
CA LYS A 56 7.41 -8.97 14.99
C LYS A 56 6.19 -9.35 14.12
N ASP A 57 5.13 -9.82 14.76
CA ASP A 57 3.85 -10.25 14.20
C ASP A 57 2.91 -9.07 13.88
N ILE A 58 3.12 -7.88 14.45
CA ILE A 58 2.32 -6.69 14.13
C ILE A 58 2.67 -6.10 12.75
N PHE A 59 3.79 -6.54 12.15
CA PHE A 59 4.28 -6.01 10.88
C PHE A 59 3.66 -6.78 9.71
N ALA A 60 3.22 -6.02 8.71
CA ALA A 60 2.77 -6.58 7.45
C ALA A 60 3.96 -6.84 6.52
N TRP A 61 4.49 -8.06 6.53
CA TRP A 61 5.61 -8.46 5.66
C TRP A 61 5.16 -8.81 4.24
N THR A 62 3.95 -9.32 4.15
CA THR A 62 3.26 -9.69 2.92
C THR A 62 1.87 -9.04 2.92
N PRO A 63 1.21 -8.89 1.75
CA PRO A 63 -0.15 -8.38 1.70
C PRO A 63 -1.14 -9.21 2.52
N GLN A 64 -0.88 -10.51 2.68
CA GLN A 64 -1.69 -11.42 3.49
C GLN A 64 -1.64 -11.09 4.98
N ASP A 65 -0.51 -10.56 5.47
CA ASP A 65 -0.35 -10.17 6.87
C ASP A 65 -1.18 -8.92 7.23
N LEU A 66 -1.72 -8.20 6.23
CA LEU A 66 -2.73 -7.16 6.44
C LEU A 66 -4.10 -7.82 6.64
N GLU A 67 -4.23 -8.57 7.73
CA GLU A 67 -5.54 -9.03 8.19
C GLU A 67 -6.30 -7.82 8.75
N GLY A 68 -7.32 -7.40 8.03
CA GLY A 68 -8.22 -6.33 8.48
C GLY A 68 -9.03 -6.76 9.71
N ILE A 69 -9.84 -5.84 10.22
CA ILE A 69 -10.83 -6.21 11.25
C ILE A 69 -11.90 -7.09 10.59
N ASP A 70 -12.28 -8.18 11.26
CA ASP A 70 -13.36 -9.07 10.81
C ASP A 70 -14.62 -8.24 10.47
N PRO A 71 -15.15 -8.32 9.23
CA PRO A 71 -16.37 -7.62 8.84
C PRO A 71 -17.59 -7.92 9.74
N GLY A 72 -17.62 -9.09 10.40
CA GLY A 72 -18.64 -9.44 11.39
C GLY A 72 -18.56 -8.63 12.69
N VAL A 73 -17.38 -8.07 13.00
CA VAL A 73 -17.18 -7.18 14.16
C VAL A 73 -17.57 -5.75 13.81
N ILE A 74 -17.01 -5.21 12.72
CA ILE A 74 -17.33 -3.86 12.25
C ILE A 74 -17.18 -3.79 10.73
N THR A 75 -18.17 -3.19 10.07
CA THR A 75 -18.14 -2.93 8.63
C THR A 75 -18.47 -1.47 8.37
N HIS A 76 -17.73 -0.84 7.45
CA HIS A 76 -18.09 0.49 6.96
C HIS A 76 -19.18 0.38 5.90
N HIS A 77 -20.27 1.14 6.10
CA HIS A 77 -21.31 1.30 5.08
C HIS A 77 -21.14 2.66 4.40
N LEU A 78 -20.99 2.66 3.08
CA LEU A 78 -20.97 3.90 2.30
C LEU A 78 -22.41 4.41 2.18
N ASN A 79 -22.71 5.54 2.81
CA ASN A 79 -24.03 6.16 2.73
C ASN A 79 -24.18 6.88 1.38
N LEU A 80 -24.83 6.22 0.42
CA LEU A 80 -25.10 6.76 -0.91
C LEU A 80 -26.49 7.37 -0.96
N ASP A 81 -26.62 8.51 -1.64
CA ASP A 81 -27.93 9.08 -1.94
C ASP A 81 -28.69 8.14 -2.90
N PRO A 82 -29.87 7.62 -2.50
CA PRO A 82 -30.61 6.64 -3.29
C PRO A 82 -31.15 7.20 -4.61
N THR A 83 -31.15 8.51 -4.79
CA THR A 83 -31.56 9.17 -6.04
C THR A 83 -30.47 9.12 -7.12
N ILE A 84 -29.22 8.83 -6.73
CA ILE A 84 -28.08 8.79 -7.65
C ILE A 84 -28.06 7.45 -8.40
N ARG A 85 -27.98 7.55 -9.73
CA ARG A 85 -27.92 6.39 -10.61
C ARG A 85 -26.51 5.78 -10.61
N PRO A 86 -26.39 4.45 -10.49
CA PRO A 86 -25.11 3.76 -10.66
C PRO A 86 -24.47 4.04 -12.02
N VAL A 87 -23.14 4.21 -12.03
CA VAL A 87 -22.37 4.46 -13.24
C VAL A 87 -21.47 3.28 -13.57
N LYS A 88 -21.61 2.74 -14.78
CA LYS A 88 -20.70 1.76 -15.36
C LYS A 88 -19.79 2.44 -16.38
N GLN A 89 -18.55 2.67 -16.01
CA GLN A 89 -17.57 3.22 -16.94
C GLN A 89 -17.22 2.19 -18.03
N LYS A 90 -17.12 2.67 -19.27
CA LYS A 90 -16.69 1.84 -20.40
C LYS A 90 -15.25 1.37 -20.17
N LYS A 91 -15.02 0.06 -20.33
CA LYS A 91 -13.70 -0.57 -20.19
C LYS A 91 -12.67 0.11 -21.08
N ARG A 92 -11.54 0.53 -20.48
CA ARG A 92 -10.37 1.01 -21.22
C ARG A 92 -9.54 -0.14 -21.78
N HIS A 93 -9.03 0.05 -22.99
CA HIS A 93 -8.04 -0.85 -23.57
C HIS A 93 -6.64 -0.47 -23.08
N PHE A 94 -5.87 -1.49 -22.69
CA PHE A 94 -4.49 -1.37 -22.27
C PHE A 94 -3.59 -2.19 -23.19
N GLY A 95 -2.35 -1.76 -23.38
CA GLY A 95 -1.34 -2.56 -24.06
C GLY A 95 -1.01 -3.84 -23.27
N PRO A 96 -0.41 -4.86 -23.92
CA PRO A 96 -0.17 -6.16 -23.30
C PRO A 96 0.71 -6.10 -22.05
N GLU A 97 1.71 -5.21 -22.03
CA GLU A 97 2.58 -4.99 -20.86
C GLU A 97 1.80 -4.51 -19.63
N LYS A 98 0.94 -3.51 -19.83
CA LYS A 98 0.08 -2.94 -18.78
C LYS A 98 -0.92 -3.97 -18.27
N ILE A 99 -1.48 -4.81 -19.15
CA ILE A 99 -2.40 -5.89 -18.76
C ILE A 99 -1.71 -6.88 -17.83
N LYS A 100 -0.45 -7.27 -18.12
CA LYS A 100 0.31 -8.19 -17.26
C LYS A 100 0.48 -7.63 -15.85
N ILE A 101 0.81 -6.35 -15.73
CA ILE A 101 0.94 -5.67 -14.43
C ILE A 101 -0.40 -5.69 -13.69
N ILE A 102 -1.49 -5.28 -14.36
CA ILE A 102 -2.84 -5.28 -13.77
C ILE A 102 -3.24 -6.69 -13.29
N GLN A 103 -2.98 -7.72 -14.10
CA GLN A 103 -3.31 -9.10 -13.76
C GLN A 103 -2.48 -9.62 -12.56
N GLY A 104 -1.20 -9.25 -12.49
CA GLY A 104 -0.34 -9.58 -11.35
C GLY A 104 -0.86 -8.99 -10.05
N GLU A 105 -1.16 -7.69 -10.05
CA GLU A 105 -1.70 -6.97 -8.88
C GLU A 105 -3.06 -7.54 -8.46
N VAL A 106 -3.99 -7.71 -9.40
CA VAL A 106 -5.33 -8.25 -9.09
C VAL A 106 -5.23 -9.66 -8.51
N LYS A 107 -4.33 -10.51 -9.05
CA LYS A 107 -4.10 -11.85 -8.50
C LYS A 107 -3.55 -11.80 -7.07
N GLN A 108 -2.64 -10.87 -6.78
CA GLN A 108 -2.11 -10.69 -5.43
C GLN A 108 -3.21 -10.27 -4.45
N LEU A 109 -4.04 -9.28 -4.83
CA LEU A 109 -5.16 -8.82 -4.01
C LEU A 109 -6.23 -9.91 -3.78
N LEU A 110 -6.50 -10.73 -4.80
CA LEU A 110 -7.40 -11.89 -4.67
C LEU A 110 -6.83 -12.94 -3.73
N THR A 111 -5.51 -13.18 -3.79
CA THR A 111 -4.84 -14.17 -2.93
C THR A 111 -4.79 -13.71 -1.47
N ALA A 112 -4.77 -12.40 -1.24
CA ALA A 112 -4.87 -11.80 0.10
C ALA A 112 -6.31 -11.62 0.59
N GLU A 113 -7.32 -12.06 -0.18
CA GLU A 113 -8.76 -11.90 0.12
C GLU A 113 -9.21 -10.44 0.31
N HIS A 114 -8.39 -9.45 -0.11
CA HIS A 114 -8.70 -8.03 -0.02
C HIS A 114 -9.75 -7.59 -1.05
N VAL A 115 -9.84 -8.32 -2.17
CA VAL A 115 -10.87 -8.12 -3.19
C VAL A 115 -11.57 -9.45 -3.48
N LYS A 116 -12.82 -9.36 -3.92
CA LYS A 116 -13.64 -10.52 -4.30
C LYS A 116 -14.33 -10.27 -5.63
N GLU A 117 -14.59 -11.34 -6.35
CA GLU A 117 -15.37 -11.26 -7.58
C GLU A 117 -16.84 -10.97 -7.27
N ILE A 118 -17.45 -10.10 -8.07
CA ILE A 118 -18.87 -9.76 -7.98
C ILE A 118 -19.54 -9.97 -9.34
N GLN A 119 -20.74 -10.55 -9.31
CA GLN A 119 -21.54 -10.78 -10.51
C GLN A 119 -22.44 -9.57 -10.76
N PHE A 120 -22.52 -9.15 -12.03
CA PHE A 120 -23.40 -8.08 -12.51
C PHE A 120 -23.30 -6.75 -11.73
N PRO A 121 -22.10 -6.15 -11.56
CA PRO A 121 -21.96 -4.91 -10.80
C PRO A 121 -22.74 -3.76 -11.46
N GLU A 122 -23.45 -2.97 -10.66
CA GLU A 122 -24.13 -1.74 -11.10
C GLU A 122 -23.17 -0.54 -11.19
N TRP A 123 -22.15 -0.53 -10.33
CA TRP A 123 -21.06 0.43 -10.30
C TRP A 123 -19.80 -0.19 -10.88
N LEU A 124 -19.19 0.44 -11.89
CA LEU A 124 -17.92 -0.02 -12.45
C LEU A 124 -17.01 1.18 -12.74
N SER A 125 -15.84 1.18 -12.12
CA SER A 125 -14.79 2.18 -12.38
C SER A 125 -13.66 1.56 -13.20
N ASN A 126 -13.00 2.36 -14.03
CA ASN A 126 -11.81 1.94 -14.76
C ASN A 126 -10.59 1.89 -13.85
N ILE A 127 -9.72 0.91 -14.11
CA ILE A 127 -8.40 0.82 -13.48
C ILE A 127 -7.51 1.95 -14.03
N VAL A 128 -6.74 2.57 -13.14
CA VAL A 128 -5.73 3.57 -13.50
C VAL A 128 -4.38 3.06 -13.01
N LEU A 129 -3.41 2.99 -13.93
CA LEU A 129 -2.04 2.66 -13.59
C LEU A 129 -1.28 3.94 -13.22
N VAL A 130 -0.62 3.91 -12.08
CA VAL A 130 0.22 5.00 -11.57
C VAL A 130 1.60 4.42 -11.31
N SER A 131 2.63 5.04 -11.87
CA SER A 131 4.02 4.67 -11.60
C SER A 131 4.41 5.14 -10.21
N LYS A 132 4.85 4.22 -9.35
CA LYS A 132 5.41 4.58 -8.05
C LYS A 132 6.83 5.13 -8.24
N PRO A 133 7.18 6.26 -7.61
CA PRO A 133 8.54 6.77 -7.66
C PRO A 133 9.49 5.76 -7.01
N GLY A 134 10.48 5.29 -7.77
CA GLY A 134 11.51 4.34 -7.29
C GLY A 134 11.41 2.92 -7.85
N GLU A 135 10.28 2.55 -8.47
CA GLU A 135 10.16 1.31 -9.26
C GLU A 135 10.44 1.63 -10.73
N LYS A 136 11.44 0.95 -11.31
CA LYS A 136 11.76 1.01 -12.75
C LYS A 136 10.93 0.00 -13.54
#